data_AF-A0A5B0Q330-F1
#
_entry.id   AF-A0A5B0Q330-F1
#
_cell.length_a   1.000
_cell.length_b   1.000
_cell.length_c   1.000
_cell.angle_alpha   90.00
_cell.angle_beta   90.00
_cell.angle_gamma   90.00
#
_symmetry.space_group_name_H-M   'P 1'
#
loop_
_entity.id
_entity.type
_entity.pdbx_description
1 polymer ?
#
loop_
_entity_poly.entity_id
_entity_poly.type
_entity_poly.pdbx_seq_one_letter_code
_entity_poly.pdbx_strand_id
1 'polypeptide(L)'
;MWSIIQPILIGALFATACVSAVLLEVTHNDKKYWLCSVDHELPADVKPSEVPFRFVGDNVHGKGPKESRFRMMEGTTIKPIWIGNGLPNADHPKWGYGQFEQAKIRFESTARALQEDLGYFILVTLNLPGDLAKVEPETWTEILKANHNELRIAVAREKSTHNLVKVQEANHHLN
;
A
#
# COMPACT_ATOMS: atom_id res chain seq x y z
N MET A 1 -6.70 -36.11 20.45
CA MET A 1 -6.81 -35.38 19.17
C MET A 1 -6.71 -33.91 19.47
N TRP A 2 -5.55 -33.30 19.25
CA TRP A 2 -5.32 -31.88 19.53
C TRP A 2 -5.65 -31.04 18.30
N SER A 3 -6.23 -29.87 18.60
CA SER A 3 -7.10 -29.09 17.72
C SER A 3 -6.35 -28.39 16.60
N ILE A 4 -6.63 -28.79 15.35
CA ILE A 4 -6.15 -28.15 14.10
C ILE A 4 -6.75 -26.75 13.89
N ILE A 5 -7.62 -26.29 14.81
CA ILE A 5 -8.38 -25.05 14.69
C ILE A 5 -7.56 -23.81 15.13
N GLN A 6 -6.46 -23.98 15.88
CA GLN A 6 -5.67 -22.84 16.38
C GLN A 6 -4.79 -22.11 15.33
N PRO A 7 -4.10 -22.75 14.37
CA PRO A 7 -3.29 -22.00 13.39
C PRO A 7 -4.15 -21.24 12.36
N ILE A 8 -5.41 -21.66 12.15
CA ILE A 8 -6.34 -20.97 11.24
C ILE A 8 -6.79 -19.62 11.84
N LEU A 9 -6.91 -19.53 13.17
CA LEU A 9 -7.23 -18.25 13.83
C LEU A 9 -6.09 -17.23 13.75
N ILE A 10 -4.83 -17.68 13.80
CA ILE A 10 -3.67 -16.77 13.68
C ILE A 10 -3.56 -16.24 12.24
N GLY A 11 -3.79 -17.10 11.23
CA GLY A 11 -3.84 -16.66 9.82
C GLY A 11 -4.98 -15.68 9.51
N ALA A 12 -6.12 -15.82 10.18
CA ALA A 12 -7.27 -14.91 10.03
C ALA A 12 -7.12 -13.60 10.82
N LEU A 13 -6.40 -13.60 11.95
CA LEU A 13 -6.08 -12.38 12.72
C LEU A 13 -5.09 -11.46 11.98
N PHE A 14 -4.18 -12.00 11.16
CA PHE A 14 -3.34 -11.19 10.28
C PHE A 14 -4.13 -10.51 9.14
N ALA A 15 -5.37 -10.95 8.85
CA ALA A 15 -6.19 -10.34 7.81
C ALA A 15 -7.02 -9.13 8.28
N THR A 16 -7.02 -8.80 9.58
CA THR A 16 -7.96 -7.80 10.15
C THR A 16 -7.34 -6.57 10.80
N ALA A 17 -6.00 -6.44 10.87
CA ALA A 17 -5.38 -5.35 11.65
C ALA A 17 -4.75 -4.19 10.84
N CYS A 18 -4.78 -4.20 9.51
CA CYS A 18 -4.13 -3.12 8.74
C CYS A 18 -5.05 -2.50 7.70
N VAL A 19 -6.18 -1.94 8.15
CA VAL A 19 -7.03 -1.07 7.32
C VAL A 19 -7.07 0.32 7.94
N SER A 20 -5.96 1.03 7.88
CA SER A 20 -5.96 2.49 7.85
C SER A 20 -5.10 2.94 6.71
N ALA A 21 -5.73 3.77 5.86
CA ALA A 21 -5.30 4.30 4.57
C ALA A 21 -5.04 3.24 3.48
N VAL A 22 -5.52 3.53 2.26
CA VAL A 22 -5.88 2.50 1.25
C VAL A 22 -4.78 1.47 1.01
N LEU A 23 -4.88 0.35 1.71
CA LEU A 23 -4.19 -0.90 1.49
C LEU A 23 -5.24 -1.88 0.99
N LEU A 24 -5.41 -1.94 -0.32
CA LEU A 24 -6.35 -2.87 -0.94
C LEU A 24 -5.60 -4.15 -1.32
N GLU A 25 -5.88 -5.25 -0.61
CA GLU A 25 -5.41 -6.58 -1.00
C GLU A 25 -6.22 -7.07 -2.21
N VAL A 26 -5.51 -7.51 -3.25
CA VAL A 26 -6.09 -7.96 -4.51
C VAL A 26 -5.37 -9.21 -4.99
N THR A 27 -6.07 -10.02 -5.78
CA THR A 27 -5.50 -11.22 -6.41
C THR A 27 -5.41 -11.01 -7.92
N HIS A 28 -4.25 -11.30 -8.50
CA HIS A 28 -4.03 -11.26 -9.94
C HIS A 28 -3.10 -12.42 -10.35
N ASN A 29 -3.51 -13.23 -11.34
CA ASN A 29 -2.81 -14.45 -11.76
C ASN A 29 -2.46 -15.38 -10.56
N ASP A 30 -3.43 -15.61 -9.67
CA ASP A 30 -3.30 -16.43 -8.45
C ASP A 30 -2.23 -15.93 -7.45
N LYS A 31 -1.79 -14.68 -7.58
CA LYS A 31 -0.84 -14.02 -6.67
C LYS A 31 -1.48 -12.88 -5.93
N LYS A 32 -1.04 -12.70 -4.69
CA LYS A 32 -1.51 -11.64 -3.81
C LYS A 32 -0.69 -10.38 -4.04
N TYR A 33 -1.39 -9.27 -4.15
CA TYR A 33 -0.81 -7.96 -4.23
C TYR A 33 -1.53 -7.01 -3.28
N TRP A 34 -0.84 -5.92 -2.95
CA TRP A 34 -1.42 -4.80 -2.22
C TRP A 34 -1.27 -3.54 -3.06
N LEU A 35 -2.39 -2.86 -3.31
CA LEU A 35 -2.39 -1.48 -3.80
C LEU A 35 -2.28 -0.57 -2.59
N CYS A 36 -1.18 0.19 -2.52
CA CYS A 36 -0.85 1.03 -1.37
C CYS A 36 -0.88 2.51 -1.77
N SER A 37 -1.68 3.31 -1.08
CA SER A 37 -1.67 4.77 -1.22
C SER A 37 -0.39 5.38 -0.63
N VAL A 38 0.07 6.50 -1.19
CA VAL A 38 1.16 7.29 -0.58
C VAL A 38 0.78 7.82 0.79
N ASP A 39 -0.51 8.06 1.03
CA ASP A 39 -1.06 8.52 2.29
C ASP A 39 -1.30 7.35 3.27
N HIS A 40 -0.84 6.13 2.94
CA HIS A 40 -0.99 4.98 3.82
C HIS A 40 -0.30 5.17 5.18
N GLU A 41 -1.06 5.10 6.27
CA GLU A 41 -0.56 5.16 7.64
C GLU A 41 -1.07 3.96 8.43
N LEU A 42 -0.13 3.25 9.06
CA LEU A 42 -0.50 2.16 9.95
C LEU A 42 -1.19 2.72 11.20
N PRO A 43 -2.21 2.03 11.73
CA PRO A 43 -2.76 2.34 13.05
C PRO A 43 -1.66 2.37 14.12
N ALA A 44 -1.77 3.27 15.08
CA ALA A 44 -0.74 3.51 16.10
C ALA A 44 -0.45 2.28 16.99
N ASP A 45 -1.40 1.35 17.09
CA ASP A 45 -1.32 0.11 17.84
C ASP A 45 -0.62 -1.03 17.08
N VAL A 46 -0.45 -0.92 15.76
CA VAL A 46 0.23 -1.93 14.94
C VAL A 46 1.74 -1.82 15.11
N LYS A 47 2.37 -2.91 15.55
CA LYS A 47 3.83 -2.96 15.74
C LYS A 47 4.53 -3.18 14.40
N PRO A 48 5.76 -2.64 14.21
CA PRO A 48 6.53 -2.86 12.98
C PRO A 48 6.76 -4.34 12.65
N SER A 49 6.87 -5.19 13.68
CA SER A 49 7.03 -6.65 13.53
C SER A 49 5.79 -7.38 13.00
N GLU A 50 4.63 -6.72 12.97
CA GLU A 50 3.34 -7.33 12.59
C GLU A 50 2.98 -7.10 11.12
N VAL A 51 3.73 -6.24 10.43
CA VAL A 51 3.57 -5.96 9.00
C VAL A 51 4.83 -6.32 8.24
N PRO A 52 4.79 -6.56 6.93
CA PRO A 52 5.98 -6.80 6.12
C PRO A 52 6.74 -5.51 5.77
N PHE A 53 6.06 -4.36 5.79
CA PHE A 53 6.67 -3.06 5.57
C PHE A 53 5.84 -1.96 6.21
N ARG A 54 6.43 -0.76 6.31
CA ARG A 54 5.72 0.46 6.65
C ARG A 54 6.26 1.64 5.88
N PHE A 55 5.47 2.70 5.73
CA PHE A 55 5.99 3.97 5.27
C PHE A 55 6.47 4.83 6.44
N VAL A 56 7.59 5.50 6.27
CA VAL A 56 8.23 6.35 7.28
C VAL A 56 8.52 7.74 6.73
N GLY A 57 8.47 8.74 7.61
CA GLY A 57 8.70 10.14 7.25
C GLY A 57 7.59 10.75 6.38
N ASP A 58 7.83 12.00 5.99
CA ASP A 58 6.85 12.84 5.32
C ASP A 58 6.73 12.55 3.82
N ASN A 59 5.54 12.85 3.29
CA ASN A 59 5.25 12.79 1.85
C ASN A 59 5.97 13.93 1.12
N VAL A 60 7.02 13.58 0.37
CA VAL A 60 7.79 14.57 -0.39
C VAL A 60 7.20 14.71 -1.80
N HIS A 61 6.89 15.95 -2.17
CA HIS A 61 6.50 16.29 -3.53
C HIS A 61 7.76 16.44 -4.39
N GLY A 62 7.82 15.70 -5.49
CA GLY A 62 8.89 15.85 -6.47
C GLY A 62 8.88 17.24 -7.11
N LYS A 63 10.06 17.80 -7.38
CA LYS A 63 10.19 19.01 -8.19
C LYS A 63 10.12 18.62 -9.68
N GLY A 64 9.14 19.13 -10.42
CA GLY A 64 9.04 18.95 -11.87
C GLY A 64 7.59 19.02 -12.40
N PRO A 65 7.39 19.09 -13.73
CA PRO A 65 6.09 19.25 -14.38
C PRO A 65 5.16 18.02 -14.28
N LYS A 66 5.61 16.94 -13.63
CA LYS A 66 4.81 15.75 -13.31
C LYS A 66 4.88 15.58 -11.80
N GLU A 67 3.81 15.96 -11.10
CA GLU A 67 3.67 15.92 -9.63
C GLU A 67 3.89 14.52 -9.06
N SER A 68 5.15 14.09 -8.93
CA SER A 68 5.47 12.76 -8.44
C SER A 68 5.49 12.78 -6.93
N ARG A 69 4.88 11.78 -6.29
CA ARG A 69 4.90 11.66 -4.84
C ARG A 69 5.94 10.63 -4.42
N PHE A 70 6.65 10.93 -3.34
CA PHE A 70 7.66 10.04 -2.78
C PHE A 70 7.46 9.86 -1.28
N ARG A 71 7.74 8.65 -0.81
CA ARG A 71 7.79 8.32 0.62
C ARG A 71 8.90 7.32 0.88
N MET A 72 9.48 7.34 2.08
CA MET A 72 10.39 6.28 2.50
C MET A 72 9.57 5.07 2.91
N MET A 73 10.00 3.89 2.49
CA MET A 73 9.42 2.61 2.89
C MET A 73 10.50 1.83 3.64
N GLU A 74 10.15 1.31 4.81
CA GLU A 74 10.99 0.45 5.62
C GLU A 74 10.48 -0.99 5.53
N GLY A 75 11.37 -1.93 5.19
CA GLY A 75 11.10 -3.36 5.24
C GLY A 75 11.20 -3.88 6.68
N THR A 76 10.26 -4.72 7.08
CA THR A 76 10.21 -5.32 8.42
C THR A 76 10.21 -6.85 8.39
N THR A 77 10.24 -7.43 7.20
CA THR A 77 10.32 -8.87 6.96
C THR A 77 11.69 -9.28 6.42
N ILE A 78 12.06 -10.54 6.68
CA ILE A 78 13.22 -11.20 6.05
C ILE A 78 12.95 -11.59 4.60
N LYS A 79 11.68 -11.63 4.17
CA LYS A 79 11.30 -11.97 2.80
C LYS A 79 11.46 -10.76 1.89
N PRO A 80 11.90 -10.95 0.63
CA PRO A 80 12.01 -9.84 -0.30
C PRO A 80 10.63 -9.25 -0.61
N ILE A 81 10.58 -7.92 -0.72
CA ILE A 81 9.38 -7.17 -1.09
C ILE A 81 9.57 -6.59 -2.49
N TRP A 82 8.58 -6.82 -3.34
CA TRP A 82 8.57 -6.38 -4.73
C TRP A 82 7.61 -5.23 -4.91
N ILE A 83 8.09 -4.14 -5.53
CA ILE A 83 7.36 -2.89 -5.66
C ILE A 83 7.32 -2.44 -7.13
N GLY A 84 6.12 -2.15 -7.62
CA GLY A 84 5.85 -1.56 -8.93
C GLY A 84 5.07 -0.26 -8.81
N ASN A 85 5.25 0.67 -9.74
CA ASN A 85 4.65 2.01 -9.65
C ASN A 85 4.17 2.58 -10.99
N GLY A 86 3.69 1.75 -11.93
CA GLY A 86 3.04 2.22 -13.17
C GLY A 86 3.92 3.00 -14.16
N LEU A 87 5.20 3.20 -13.86
CA LEU A 87 6.10 4.06 -14.62
C LEU A 87 7.13 3.23 -15.42
N PRO A 88 7.24 3.43 -16.75
CA PRO A 88 8.11 2.62 -17.62
C PRO A 88 9.61 2.85 -17.38
N ASN A 89 10.00 4.01 -16.84
CA ASN A 89 11.39 4.38 -16.54
C ASN A 89 11.67 4.42 -15.02
N ALA A 90 10.78 3.87 -14.19
CA ALA A 90 11.15 3.66 -12.79
C ALA A 90 12.22 2.56 -12.78
N ASP A 91 13.43 2.91 -12.35
CA ASP A 91 14.62 2.04 -12.31
C ASP A 91 14.32 0.67 -11.70
N HIS A 92 13.90 -0.29 -12.52
CA HIS A 92 13.52 -1.66 -12.13
C HIS A 92 12.48 -1.73 -10.98
N PRO A 93 11.89 -2.90 -10.70
CA PRO A 93 11.24 -3.12 -9.41
C PRO A 93 12.20 -2.68 -8.30
N LYS A 94 11.79 -1.70 -7.48
CA LYS A 94 12.60 -1.25 -6.36
C LYS A 94 12.52 -2.31 -5.27
N TRP A 95 13.67 -2.90 -4.94
CA TRP A 95 13.76 -3.91 -3.91
C TRP A 95 13.73 -3.21 -2.56
N GLY A 96 12.69 -3.48 -1.76
CA GLY A 96 12.79 -3.26 -0.32
C GLY A 96 13.61 -4.40 0.24
N TYR A 97 14.90 -4.21 0.43
CA TYR A 97 15.75 -5.21 1.06
C TYR A 97 15.41 -5.32 2.56
N GLY A 98 15.50 -6.54 3.09
CA GLY A 98 15.85 -6.82 4.49
C GLY A 98 14.99 -6.27 5.62
N GLN A 99 15.21 -6.83 6.80
CA GLN A 99 14.71 -6.25 8.04
C GLN A 99 15.46 -4.93 8.30
N PHE A 100 14.73 -3.83 8.44
CA PHE A 100 15.22 -2.47 8.75
C PHE A 100 15.88 -1.68 7.61
N GLU A 101 15.88 -2.16 6.36
CA GLU A 101 16.36 -1.30 5.27
C GLU A 101 15.25 -0.37 4.79
N GLN A 102 15.67 0.81 4.32
CA GLN A 102 14.78 1.87 3.90
C GLN A 102 15.04 2.27 2.45
N ALA A 103 13.98 2.37 1.66
CA ALA A 103 14.05 2.76 0.26
C ALA A 103 13.11 3.93 -0.03
N LYS A 104 13.58 4.90 -0.82
CA LYS A 104 12.72 5.98 -1.32
C LYS A 104 11.87 5.48 -2.50
N ILE A 105 10.58 5.33 -2.27
CA ILE A 105 9.62 4.84 -3.25
C ILE A 105 8.92 6.01 -3.92
N ARG A 106 8.68 5.88 -5.22
CA ARG A 106 7.90 6.83 -6.03
C ARG A 106 6.53 6.22 -6.27
N PHE A 107 5.49 7.01 -6.06
CA PHE A 107 4.09 6.66 -6.29
C PHE A 107 3.60 7.37 -7.56
N GLU A 108 2.75 6.69 -8.32
CA GLU A 108 2.17 7.20 -9.56
C GLU A 108 0.68 7.49 -9.39
N SER A 109 0.21 8.58 -10.01
CA SER A 109 -1.21 8.92 -9.99
C SER A 109 -2.01 7.92 -10.80
N THR A 110 -3.19 7.55 -10.30
CA THR A 110 -4.13 6.69 -11.04
C THR A 110 -4.72 7.37 -12.27
N ALA A 111 -4.64 8.70 -12.39
CA ALA A 111 -5.30 9.48 -13.44
C ALA A 111 -4.99 8.97 -14.84
N ARG A 112 -3.75 8.54 -15.09
CA ARG A 112 -3.33 8.01 -16.39
C ARG A 112 -3.92 6.62 -16.69
N ALA A 113 -4.07 5.76 -15.68
CA ALA A 113 -4.55 4.40 -15.84
C ALA A 113 -6.08 4.30 -15.85
N LEU A 114 -6.76 5.09 -15.00
CA LEU A 114 -8.20 5.01 -14.75
C LEU A 114 -8.99 6.17 -15.36
N GLN A 115 -8.33 7.19 -15.92
CA GLN A 115 -8.97 8.46 -16.32
C GLN A 115 -9.69 9.17 -15.16
N GLU A 116 -9.33 8.81 -13.92
CA GLU A 116 -9.83 9.35 -12.66
C GLU A 116 -8.66 9.42 -11.68
N ASP A 117 -8.49 10.56 -11.01
CA ASP A 117 -7.45 10.73 -9.99
C ASP A 117 -7.98 10.31 -8.61
N LEU A 118 -7.70 9.07 -8.24
CA LEU A 118 -8.01 8.49 -6.94
C LEU A 118 -6.86 8.67 -5.95
N GLY A 119 -5.74 9.26 -6.38
CA GLY A 119 -4.54 9.46 -5.58
C GLY A 119 -3.30 8.78 -6.20
N TYR A 120 -2.26 8.65 -5.37
CA TYR A 120 -0.95 8.15 -5.78
C TYR A 120 -0.68 6.79 -5.15
N PHE A 121 -0.40 5.79 -6.00
CA PHE A 121 -0.32 4.39 -5.57
C PHE A 121 0.97 3.71 -6.02
N ILE A 122 1.29 2.65 -5.28
CA ILE A 122 2.21 1.58 -5.69
C ILE A 122 1.51 0.23 -5.59
N LEU A 123 2.06 -0.74 -6.30
CA LEU A 123 1.74 -2.15 -6.19
C LEU A 123 2.85 -2.85 -5.41
N VAL A 124 2.50 -3.63 -4.40
CA VAL A 124 3.44 -4.38 -3.57
C VAL A 124 3.09 -5.86 -3.58
N THR A 125 4.08 -6.74 -3.59
CA THR A 125 3.89 -8.19 -3.38
C THR A 125 5.07 -8.81 -2.63
N LEU A 126 4.79 -9.91 -1.92
CA LEU A 126 5.79 -10.78 -1.27
C LEU A 126 6.04 -12.07 -2.06
N ASN A 127 5.32 -12.28 -3.18
CA ASN A 127 5.55 -13.42 -4.04
C ASN A 127 6.89 -13.28 -4.78
N LEU A 128 7.61 -14.39 -4.96
CA LEU A 128 8.91 -14.39 -5.63
C LEU A 128 8.73 -14.15 -7.14
N PRO A 129 9.61 -13.36 -7.79
CA PRO A 129 9.63 -13.23 -9.24
C PRO A 129 10.10 -14.56 -9.82
N GLY A 130 9.27 -15.14 -10.68
CA GLY A 130 9.41 -16.51 -11.17
C GLY A 130 8.12 -17.31 -11.02
N ASP A 131 7.31 -16.99 -10.01
CA ASP A 131 6.00 -17.62 -9.79
C ASP A 131 4.88 -17.03 -10.67
N LEU A 132 5.17 -16.30 -11.75
CA LEU A 132 4.26 -15.39 -12.47
C LEU A 132 3.87 -14.12 -11.70
N ALA A 133 4.40 -13.90 -10.49
CA ALA A 133 4.27 -12.61 -9.82
C ALA A 133 5.09 -11.57 -10.58
N LYS A 134 4.46 -10.47 -10.99
CA LYS A 134 5.12 -9.38 -11.70
C LYS A 134 4.62 -8.02 -11.24
N VAL A 135 5.46 -7.01 -11.41
CA VAL A 135 5.19 -5.65 -10.91
C VAL A 135 5.50 -4.56 -11.95
N GLU A 136 5.59 -4.93 -13.23
CA GLU A 136 5.78 -3.98 -14.33
C GLU A 136 4.57 -3.04 -14.48
N PRO A 137 4.73 -1.91 -15.20
CA PRO A 137 3.66 -0.93 -15.40
C PRO A 137 2.35 -1.50 -15.97
N GLU A 138 2.44 -2.51 -16.82
CA GLU A 138 1.29 -3.20 -17.40
C GLU A 138 0.49 -3.91 -16.30
N THR A 139 1.16 -4.71 -15.48
CA THR A 139 0.54 -5.43 -14.35
C THR A 139 -0.10 -4.45 -13.35
N TRP A 140 0.59 -3.35 -13.05
CA TRP A 140 0.03 -2.28 -12.20
C TRP A 140 -1.25 -1.68 -12.79
N THR A 141 -1.26 -1.40 -14.09
CA THR A 141 -2.40 -0.82 -14.79
C THR A 141 -3.59 -1.79 -14.84
N GLU A 142 -3.33 -3.07 -15.12
CA GLU A 142 -4.34 -4.12 -15.16
C GLU A 142 -5.01 -4.31 -13.80
N ILE A 143 -4.22 -4.38 -12.73
CA ILE A 143 -4.73 -4.54 -11.36
C ILE A 143 -5.58 -3.33 -10.96
N LEU A 144 -5.14 -2.10 -11.26
CA LEU A 144 -5.94 -0.91 -10.97
C LEU A 144 -7.28 -0.93 -11.70
N LYS A 145 -7.28 -1.24 -13.00
CA LYS A 145 -8.52 -1.28 -13.80
C LYS A 145 -9.47 -2.36 -13.31
N ALA A 146 -8.96 -3.54 -12.97
CA ALA A 146 -9.76 -4.64 -12.47
C ALA A 146 -10.42 -4.35 -11.11
N ASN A 147 -9.80 -3.51 -10.28
CA ASN A 147 -10.24 -3.20 -8.92
C ASN A 147 -10.68 -1.72 -8.75
N HIS A 148 -11.06 -1.06 -9.85
CA HIS A 148 -11.36 0.38 -9.85
C HIS A 148 -12.48 0.75 -8.88
N ASN A 149 -13.56 -0.03 -8.84
CA ASN A 149 -14.70 0.25 -7.97
C ASN A 149 -14.36 0.10 -6.49
N GLU A 150 -13.68 -0.98 -6.13
CA GLU A 150 -13.21 -1.27 -4.78
C GLU A 150 -12.25 -0.17 -4.31
N LEU A 151 -11.32 0.23 -5.18
CA LEU A 151 -10.37 1.30 -4.90
C LEU A 151 -11.10 2.64 -4.65
N ARG A 152 -12.07 2.99 -5.50
CA ARG A 152 -12.89 4.21 -5.35
C ARG A 152 -13.65 4.22 -4.01
N ILE A 153 -14.23 3.08 -3.62
CA ILE A 153 -14.93 2.94 -2.33
C ILE A 153 -13.96 3.09 -1.16
N ALA A 154 -12.80 2.44 -1.23
CA ALA A 154 -11.78 2.51 -0.18
C ALA A 154 -11.27 3.94 0.03
N VAL A 155 -10.95 4.66 -1.05
CA VAL A 155 -10.52 6.07 -1.01
C VAL A 155 -11.61 6.96 -0.42
N ALA A 156 -12.87 6.77 -0.81
CA ALA A 156 -13.98 7.57 -0.29
C ALA A 156 -14.17 7.38 1.22
N ARG A 157 -14.06 6.13 1.71
CA ARG A 157 -14.16 5.80 3.14
C ARG A 157 -13.04 6.42 3.97
N GLU A 158 -11.83 6.48 3.43
CA GLU A 158 -10.70 7.09 4.12
C GLU A 158 -10.89 8.61 4.25
N LYS A 159 -11.32 9.27 3.16
CA LYS A 159 -11.58 10.71 3.15
C LYS A 159 -12.69 11.11 4.13
N SER A 160 -13.75 10.31 4.25
CA SER A 160 -14.81 10.58 5.22
C SER A 160 -14.33 10.42 6.67
N THR A 161 -13.49 9.42 6.94
CA THR A 161 -12.92 9.17 8.27
C THR A 161 -12.00 10.32 8.70
N HIS A 162 -11.12 10.81 7.82
CA HIS A 162 -10.25 11.96 8.10
C HIS A 162 -11.03 13.25 8.40
N ASN A 163 -12.14 13.47 7.70
CA ASN A 163 -12.99 14.64 7.96
C ASN A 163 -13.67 14.57 9.33
N LEU A 164 -14.04 13.37 9.80
CA LEU A 164 -14.62 13.19 11.12
C LEU A 164 -13.60 13.43 12.24
N VAL A 165 -12.37 12.95 12.10
CA VAL A 165 -11.29 13.16 13.08
C VAL A 165 -10.95 14.65 13.20
N LYS A 166 -10.78 15.36 12.08
CA LYS A 166 -10.49 16.81 12.10
C LYS A 166 -11.59 17.63 12.78
N VAL A 167 -12.86 17.26 12.61
CA VAL A 167 -13.99 17.93 13.27
C VAL A 167 -13.98 17.66 14.78
N GLN A 168 -13.62 16.45 15.21
CA GLN A 168 -13.50 16.11 16.63
C GLN A 168 -12.34 16.85 17.31
N GLU A 169 -11.18 16.93 16.67
CA GLU A 169 -10.02 17.69 17.18
C GLU A 169 -10.31 19.19 17.28
N ALA A 170 -10.94 19.78 16.25
CA ALA A 170 -11.33 21.19 16.26
C ALA A 170 -12.31 21.52 17.40
N ASN A 171 -13.23 20.60 17.72
CA ASN A 171 -14.17 20.77 18.82
C ASN A 171 -13.54 20.55 20.20
N HIS A 172 -12.46 19.77 20.29
CA HIS A 172 -11.76 19.54 21.56
C HIS A 172 -10.88 20.73 21.99
N HIS A 173 -10.45 21.58 21.05
CA HIS A 173 -9.73 22.82 21.34
C HIS A 173 -10.62 24.02 21.69
N LEU A 174 -11.95 23.84 21.64
CA LEU A 174 -12.94 24.90 21.92
C LEU A 174 -13.66 24.73 23.27
N ASN A 175 -13.29 23.72 24.07
CA ASN A 175 -13.78 23.49 25.44
C ASN A 175 -12.60 23.49 26.42
#